data_AF-A0A2N2XVY6-F1
#
_entry.id   AF-A0A2N2XVY6-F1
#
_cell.length_a   1.000
_cell.length_b   1.000
_cell.length_c   1.000
_cell.angle_alpha   90.00
_cell.angle_beta   90.00
_cell.angle_gamma   90.00
#
_symmetry.space_group_name_H-M   'P 1'
#
loop_
_entity.id
_entity.type
_entity.pdbx_description
1 polymer ?
#
loop_
_entity_poly.entity_id
_entity_poly.type
_entity_poly.pdbx_seq_one_letter_code
_entity_poly.pdbx_strand_id
1 'polypeptide(L)'
;MIQRIQSIFILLSIIATALMFNIPFASIYHPDAGIFILKATGLYQFVQEQEILQSAIYPLLIIISITLFFQVVSLFLYKKRILQIRFCTFSILFHLGILIMAIYYVYQATSNNNATTQYGFSLILPVIAVIMNYLASRYIMKDEKLIKSLNRLR
;
A
#
# COMPACT_ATOMS: atom_id res chain seq x y z
N MET A 1 -12.75 -3.46 -21.81
CA MET A 1 -11.94 -2.27 -22.20
C MET A 1 -10.78 -2.08 -21.21
N ILE A 2 -9.84 -3.04 -21.17
CA ILE A 2 -8.57 -2.93 -20.41
C ILE A 2 -7.61 -1.90 -21.06
N GLN A 3 -7.94 -1.45 -22.27
CA GLN A 3 -7.18 -0.51 -23.09
C GLN A 3 -7.44 0.97 -22.73
N ARG A 4 -7.64 1.27 -21.45
CA ARG A 4 -7.73 2.65 -20.96
C ARG A 4 -6.62 2.92 -19.97
N ILE A 5 -6.08 4.13 -20.02
CA ILE A 5 -4.92 4.51 -19.21
C ILE A 5 -5.19 4.41 -17.70
N GLN A 6 -6.45 4.57 -17.25
CA GLN A 6 -6.79 4.34 -15.83
C GLN A 6 -6.53 2.92 -15.33
N SER A 7 -6.73 1.89 -16.17
CA SER A 7 -6.54 0.50 -15.78
C SER A 7 -5.06 0.19 -15.55
N ILE A 8 -4.17 0.85 -16.30
CA ILE A 8 -2.72 0.76 -16.12
C ILE A 8 -2.31 1.34 -14.76
N PHE A 9 -2.83 2.51 -14.40
CA PHE A 9 -2.55 3.11 -13.09
C PHE A 9 -3.06 2.25 -11.93
N ILE A 10 -4.28 1.70 -12.04
CA ILE A 10 -4.81 0.76 -11.03
C ILE A 10 -3.92 -0.47 -10.94
N LEU A 11 -3.49 -1.04 -12.08
CA LEU A 11 -2.62 -2.21 -12.10
C LEU A 11 -1.24 -1.94 -11.47
N LEU A 12 -0.60 -0.82 -11.79
CA LEU A 12 0.66 -0.41 -11.16
C LEU A 12 0.50 -0.22 -9.65
N SER A 13 -0.64 0.33 -9.21
CA SER A 13 -0.96 0.42 -7.80
C SER A 13 -1.11 -0.95 -7.14
N ILE A 14 -1.78 -1.91 -7.80
CA ILE A 14 -1.93 -3.29 -7.30
C ILE A 14 -0.55 -3.94 -7.15
N ILE A 15 0.32 -3.79 -8.13
CA ILE A 15 1.69 -4.35 -8.09
C ILE A 15 2.46 -3.74 -6.92
N ALA A 16 2.42 -2.40 -6.77
CA ALA A 16 3.07 -1.72 -5.65
C ALA A 16 2.56 -2.24 -4.29
N THR A 17 1.24 -2.39 -4.12
CA THR A 17 0.65 -2.91 -2.87
C THR A 17 0.97 -4.39 -2.65
N ALA A 18 0.99 -5.22 -3.70
CA ALA A 18 1.31 -6.64 -3.60
C ALA A 18 2.79 -6.89 -3.21
N LEU A 19 3.71 -6.05 -3.69
CA LEU A 19 5.13 -6.14 -3.33
C LEU A 19 5.35 -5.90 -1.82
N MET A 20 4.50 -5.11 -1.17
CA MET A 20 4.61 -4.81 0.26
C MET A 20 4.46 -6.04 1.17
N PHE A 21 3.81 -7.11 0.70
CA PHE A 21 3.69 -8.35 1.48
C PHE A 21 5.03 -9.09 1.63
N ASN A 22 5.92 -8.95 0.65
CA ASN A 22 7.16 -9.74 0.58
C ASN A 22 8.40 -8.90 0.95
N ILE A 23 8.34 -7.57 0.77
CA ILE A 23 9.47 -6.68 1.01
C ILE A 23 9.38 -6.10 2.44
N PRO A 24 10.44 -6.22 3.25
CA PRO A 24 10.46 -5.65 4.60
C PRO A 24 10.39 -4.13 4.57
N PHE A 25 9.70 -3.57 5.56
CA PHE A 25 9.54 -2.12 5.76
C PHE A 25 10.77 -1.49 6.40
N ALA A 26 11.45 -2.19 7.30
CA ALA A 26 12.70 -1.73 7.91
C ALA A 26 13.50 -2.90 8.49
N SER A 27 14.82 -2.75 8.54
CA SER A 27 15.70 -3.53 9.40
C SER A 27 16.21 -2.65 10.53
N ILE A 28 16.18 -3.16 11.75
CA ILE A 28 16.53 -2.45 12.97
C ILE A 28 17.66 -3.22 13.63
N TYR A 29 18.81 -2.60 13.77
CA TYR A 29 20.01 -3.21 14.34
C TYR A 29 20.12 -2.79 15.79
N HIS A 30 19.95 -3.75 16.71
CA HIS A 30 20.21 -3.56 18.14
C HIS A 30 21.58 -4.13 18.48
N PRO A 31 22.48 -3.34 19.12
CA PRO A 31 23.82 -3.80 19.49
C PRO A 31 23.82 -5.07 20.35
N ASP A 32 22.86 -5.18 21.27
CA ASP A 32 22.82 -6.24 22.28
C ASP A 32 21.81 -7.36 21.96
N ALA A 33 20.80 -7.05 21.12
CA ALA A 33 19.66 -7.94 20.85
C ALA A 33 19.61 -8.46 19.40
N GLY A 34 20.56 -8.08 18.54
CA GLY A 34 20.62 -8.55 17.15
C GLY A 34 19.73 -7.75 16.19
N ILE A 35 19.41 -8.37 15.05
CA ILE A 35 18.71 -7.69 13.93
C ILE A 35 17.23 -7.99 14.00
N PHE A 36 16.40 -6.95 13.94
CA PHE A 36 14.95 -7.07 13.82
C PHE A 36 14.50 -6.64 12.43
N ILE A 37 13.55 -7.34 11.86
CA ILE A 37 13.03 -7.11 10.51
C ILE A 37 11.53 -6.89 10.62
N LEU A 38 11.08 -5.72 10.20
CA LEU A 38 9.67 -5.39 10.13
C LEU A 38 9.11 -5.83 8.77
N LYS A 39 8.21 -6.81 8.77
CA LYS A 39 7.46 -7.27 7.59
C LYS A 39 5.97 -6.93 7.74
N ALA A 40 5.21 -7.09 6.66
CA ALA A 40 3.75 -6.89 6.70
C ALA A 40 3.05 -7.79 7.74
N THR A 41 3.60 -8.98 7.99
CA THR A 41 3.05 -9.99 8.91
C THR A 41 3.43 -9.75 10.38
N GLY A 42 4.55 -9.07 10.65
CA GLY A 42 5.06 -8.93 12.01
C GLY A 42 6.50 -8.43 12.08
N LEU A 43 6.96 -8.29 13.32
CA LEU A 43 8.34 -8.03 13.67
C LEU A 43 9.05 -9.36 13.94
N TYR A 44 10.09 -9.64 13.17
CA TYR A 44 10.91 -10.83 13.30
C TYR A 44 12.27 -10.47 13.86
N GLN A 45 12.86 -11.32 14.68
CA GLN A 45 14.25 -11.24 15.09
C GLN A 45 15.06 -12.27 14.31
N PHE A 46 16.19 -11.86 13.76
CA PHE A 46 17.09 -12.72 13.03
C PHE A 46 18.15 -13.27 14.00
N VAL A 47 18.02 -14.55 14.36
CA VAL A 47 18.92 -15.25 15.29
C VAL A 47 19.33 -16.59 14.66
N GLN A 48 20.63 -16.86 14.58
CA GLN A 48 21.17 -18.14 14.04
C GLN A 48 20.57 -18.53 12.68
N GLU A 49 20.53 -17.59 11.73
CA GLU A 49 19.96 -17.77 10.37
C GLU A 49 18.44 -18.09 10.33
N GLN A 50 17.74 -18.01 11.45
CA GLN A 50 16.31 -18.21 11.55
C GLN A 50 15.57 -16.91 11.90
N GLU A 51 14.41 -16.72 11.28
CA GLU A 51 13.49 -15.63 11.60
C GLU A 51 12.51 -16.07 12.69
N ILE A 52 12.67 -15.52 13.88
CA ILE A 52 11.79 -15.79 15.02
C ILE A 52 10.78 -14.65 15.14
N LEU A 53 9.48 -14.97 15.08
CA LEU A 53 8.42 -13.98 15.25
C LEU A 53 8.41 -13.48 16.70
N GLN A 54 8.66 -12.18 16.88
CA GLN A 54 8.63 -11.53 18.19
C GLN A 54 7.27 -10.91 18.49
N SER A 55 6.69 -10.23 17.49
CA SER A 55 5.38 -9.60 17.63
C SER A 55 4.61 -9.67 16.31
N ALA A 56 3.40 -10.20 16.37
CA ALA A 56 2.51 -10.23 15.22
C ALA A 56 1.89 -8.85 15.00
N ILE A 57 2.00 -8.34 13.76
CA ILE A 57 1.47 -7.02 13.38
C ILE A 57 0.30 -7.24 12.41
N TYR A 58 -0.70 -7.96 12.90
CA TYR A 58 -1.92 -8.24 12.13
C TYR A 58 -2.63 -6.98 11.60
N PRO A 59 -2.68 -5.83 12.32
CA PRO A 59 -3.33 -4.64 11.79
C PRO A 59 -2.73 -4.16 10.47
N LEU A 60 -1.39 -4.19 10.33
CA LEU A 60 -0.69 -3.80 9.10
C LEU A 60 -0.99 -4.77 7.95
N LEU A 61 -0.96 -6.07 8.22
CA LEU A 61 -1.33 -7.10 7.25
C LEU A 61 -2.76 -6.94 6.74
N ILE A 62 -3.70 -6.70 7.65
CA ILE A 62 -5.14 -6.58 7.35
C ILE A 62 -5.38 -5.36 6.47
N ILE A 63 -4.83 -4.20 6.81
CA ILE A 63 -5.06 -2.98 6.01
C ILE A 63 -4.45 -3.11 4.61
N ILE A 64 -3.27 -3.70 4.45
CA ILE A 64 -2.68 -3.96 3.13
C ILE A 64 -3.58 -4.92 2.31
N SER A 65 -4.09 -5.97 2.94
CA SER A 65 -4.98 -6.95 2.29
C SER A 65 -6.30 -6.35 1.83
N ILE A 66 -6.95 -5.56 2.68
CA ILE A 66 -8.20 -4.84 2.34
C ILE A 66 -7.94 -3.86 1.20
N THR A 67 -6.81 -3.16 1.24
CA THR A 67 -6.43 -2.19 0.20
C THR A 67 -6.23 -2.88 -1.14
N LEU A 68 -5.50 -4.00 -1.16
CA LEU A 68 -5.28 -4.79 -2.37
C LEU A 68 -6.62 -5.29 -2.94
N PHE A 69 -7.50 -5.81 -2.09
CA PHE A 69 -8.84 -6.23 -2.49
C PHE A 69 -9.63 -5.08 -3.15
N PHE A 70 -9.61 -3.89 -2.56
CA PHE A 70 -10.29 -2.70 -3.10
C PHE A 70 -9.78 -2.31 -4.49
N GLN A 71 -8.46 -2.34 -4.69
CA GLN A 71 -7.86 -2.04 -5.99
C GLN A 71 -8.23 -3.09 -7.04
N VAL A 72 -8.18 -4.37 -6.69
CA VAL A 72 -8.56 -5.47 -7.60
C VAL A 72 -10.03 -5.35 -8.00
N VAL A 73 -10.92 -5.11 -7.03
CA VAL A 73 -12.35 -4.87 -7.31
C VAL A 73 -12.54 -3.63 -8.20
N SER A 74 -11.77 -2.56 -7.98
CA SER A 74 -11.79 -1.36 -8.81
C SER A 74 -11.48 -1.65 -10.29
N LEU A 75 -10.62 -2.63 -10.58
CA LEU A 75 -10.27 -3.02 -11.95
C LEU A 75 -11.48 -3.59 -12.72
N PHE A 76 -12.37 -4.31 -12.03
CA PHE A 76 -13.58 -4.90 -12.62
C PHE A 76 -14.78 -3.94 -12.64
N LEU A 77 -14.74 -2.83 -11.91
CA LEU A 77 -15.82 -1.83 -11.83
C LEU A 77 -15.89 -0.86 -13.02
N TYR A 78 -15.39 -1.25 -14.20
CA TYR A 78 -15.32 -0.40 -15.40
C TYR A 78 -16.68 0.14 -15.89
N LYS A 79 -17.79 -0.53 -15.55
CA LYS A 79 -19.17 -0.07 -15.84
C LYS A 79 -19.70 0.95 -14.83
N LYS A 80 -19.13 1.02 -13.62
CA LYS A 80 -19.61 1.83 -12.49
C LYS A 80 -18.55 2.86 -12.09
N ARG A 81 -18.30 3.83 -12.97
CA ARG A 81 -17.20 4.81 -12.87
C ARG A 81 -17.18 5.60 -11.56
N ILE A 82 -18.33 6.06 -11.08
CA ILE A 82 -18.42 6.78 -9.80
C ILE A 82 -17.97 5.88 -8.64
N LEU A 83 -18.36 4.61 -8.66
CA LEU A 83 -17.94 3.64 -7.65
C LEU A 83 -16.44 3.34 -7.77
N GLN A 84 -15.92 3.17 -9.00
CA GLN A 84 -14.50 3.00 -9.27
C GLN A 84 -13.64 4.15 -8.69
N ILE A 85 -14.08 5.41 -8.87
CA ILE A 85 -13.43 6.58 -8.27
C ILE A 85 -13.42 6.49 -6.74
N ARG A 86 -14.54 6.11 -6.11
CA ARG A 86 -14.61 5.96 -4.64
C ARG A 86 -13.65 4.90 -4.13
N PHE A 87 -13.55 3.75 -4.81
CA PHE A 87 -12.58 2.70 -4.47
C PHE A 87 -11.13 3.18 -4.60
N CYS A 88 -10.80 3.94 -5.64
CA CYS A 88 -9.47 4.55 -5.77
C CYS A 88 -9.20 5.54 -4.63
N THR A 89 -10.16 6.39 -4.27
CA THR A 89 -10.02 7.35 -3.16
C THR A 89 -9.85 6.65 -1.81
N PHE A 90 -10.61 5.59 -1.53
CA PHE A 90 -10.41 4.79 -0.31
C PHE A 90 -9.06 4.10 -0.30
N SER A 91 -8.61 3.59 -1.45
CA SER A 91 -7.27 3.00 -1.57
C SER A 91 -6.18 4.03 -1.26
N ILE A 92 -6.32 5.30 -1.68
CA ILE A 92 -5.39 6.38 -1.30
C ILE A 92 -5.35 6.55 0.22
N LEU A 93 -6.52 6.64 0.87
CA LEU A 93 -6.61 6.82 2.31
C LEU A 93 -5.94 5.64 3.06
N PHE A 94 -6.16 4.42 2.62
CA PHE A 94 -5.54 3.25 3.24
C PHE A 94 -4.03 3.21 3.05
N HIS A 95 -3.48 3.61 1.90
CA HIS A 95 -2.02 3.71 1.74
C HIS A 95 -1.39 4.75 2.68
N LEU A 96 -2.06 5.88 2.90
CA LEU A 96 -1.61 6.85 3.91
C LEU A 96 -1.64 6.23 5.32
N GLY A 97 -2.70 5.49 5.64
CA GLY A 97 -2.79 4.72 6.90
C GLY A 97 -1.68 3.68 7.04
N ILE A 98 -1.37 2.94 5.98
CA ILE A 98 -0.27 1.95 5.94
C ILE A 98 1.07 2.62 6.21
N LEU A 99 1.35 3.76 5.56
CA LEU A 99 2.59 4.50 5.75
C LEU A 99 2.74 4.98 7.18
N ILE A 100 1.69 5.54 7.77
CA ILE A 100 1.67 6.00 9.16
C ILE A 100 1.89 4.82 10.12
N MET A 101 1.18 3.70 9.92
CA MET A 101 1.35 2.50 10.76
C MET A 101 2.75 1.93 10.65
N ALA A 102 3.31 1.82 9.45
CA ALA A 102 4.65 1.28 9.25
C ALA A 102 5.70 2.13 9.99
N ILE A 103 5.65 3.46 9.85
CA ILE A 103 6.54 4.38 10.58
C ILE A 103 6.34 4.25 12.09
N TYR A 104 5.09 4.17 12.55
CA TYR A 104 4.78 3.98 13.97
C TYR A 104 5.40 2.70 14.55
N TYR A 105 5.28 1.56 13.85
CA TYR A 105 5.88 0.31 14.29
C TYR A 105 7.40 0.34 14.28
N VAL A 106 8.02 0.99 13.28
CA VAL A 106 9.47 1.22 13.27
C VAL A 106 9.89 2.06 14.47
N TYR A 107 9.19 3.15 14.74
CA TYR A 107 9.47 4.02 15.88
C TYR A 107 9.36 3.27 17.20
N GLN A 108 8.27 2.50 17.40
CA GLN A 108 8.08 1.69 18.61
C GLN A 108 9.24 0.69 18.81
N ALA A 109 9.68 0.03 17.74
CA ALA A 109 10.77 -0.94 17.79
C ALA A 109 12.17 -0.30 17.98
N THR A 110 12.30 1.02 17.77
CA THR A 110 13.56 1.77 17.94
C THR A 110 13.59 2.53 19.28
N SER A 111 12.43 2.91 19.83
CA SER A 111 12.30 3.88 20.94
C SER A 111 13.02 3.53 22.26
N ASN A 112 13.43 2.27 22.46
CA ASN A 112 13.94 1.82 23.75
C ASN A 112 15.45 1.63 23.83
N ASN A 113 16.21 1.70 22.72
CA ASN A 113 17.65 1.44 22.71
C ASN A 113 18.38 2.29 21.66
N ASN A 114 19.71 2.39 21.74
CA ASN A 114 20.62 2.98 20.73
C ASN A 114 20.63 2.18 19.41
N ALA A 115 19.46 1.86 18.87
CA ALA A 115 19.26 1.05 17.69
C ALA A 115 19.39 1.91 16.44
N THR A 116 20.08 1.39 15.44
CA THR A 116 20.16 2.01 14.12
C THR A 116 19.12 1.40 13.20
N THR A 117 18.27 2.24 12.64
CA THR A 117 17.19 1.81 11.75
C THR A 117 17.56 2.06 10.30
N GLN A 118 17.54 1.01 9.49
CA GLN A 118 17.62 1.07 8.05
C GLN A 118 16.22 0.92 7.47
N TYR A 119 15.72 2.01 6.90
CA TYR A 119 14.42 2.02 6.22
C TYR A 119 14.47 1.20 4.93
N GLY A 120 13.51 0.30 4.77
CA GLY A 120 13.37 -0.54 3.59
C GLY A 120 12.67 0.17 2.45
N PHE A 121 12.91 -0.30 1.23
CA PHE A 121 12.26 0.23 0.02
C PHE A 121 10.73 0.12 0.09
N SER A 122 10.18 -0.84 0.86
CA SER A 122 8.72 -1.01 1.00
C SER A 122 7.99 0.24 1.51
N LEU A 123 8.67 1.15 2.24
CA LEU A 123 8.07 2.40 2.71
C LEU A 123 7.71 3.40 1.61
N ILE A 124 8.35 3.31 0.44
CA ILE A 124 8.02 4.19 -0.70
C ILE A 124 6.86 3.65 -1.55
N LEU A 125 6.62 2.33 -1.50
CA LEU A 125 5.54 1.67 -2.26
C LEU A 125 4.14 2.25 -1.97
N PRO A 126 3.74 2.53 -0.72
CA PRO A 126 2.45 3.16 -0.48
C PRO A 126 2.36 4.58 -1.06
N VAL A 127 3.46 5.33 -1.11
CA VAL A 127 3.50 6.66 -1.77
C VAL A 127 3.28 6.53 -3.28
N ILE A 128 3.98 5.57 -3.92
CA ILE A 128 3.79 5.28 -5.34
C ILE A 128 2.34 4.89 -5.60
N ALA A 129 1.77 4.01 -4.79
CA ALA A 129 0.39 3.56 -4.91
C ALA A 129 -0.62 4.72 -4.71
N VAL A 130 -0.35 5.68 -3.82
CA VAL A 130 -1.16 6.90 -3.68
C VAL A 130 -1.19 7.69 -4.99
N ILE A 131 -0.01 7.94 -5.59
CA ILE A 131 0.10 8.69 -6.85
C ILE A 131 -0.65 7.96 -7.96
N MET A 132 -0.47 6.63 -8.09
CA MET A 132 -1.13 5.82 -9.09
C MET A 132 -2.67 5.83 -8.93
N ASN A 133 -3.19 5.63 -7.72
CA ASN A 133 -4.64 5.70 -7.47
C ASN A 133 -5.20 7.10 -7.71
N TYR A 134 -4.44 8.15 -7.37
CA TYR A 134 -4.84 9.52 -7.65
C TYR A 134 -4.97 9.76 -9.16
N LEU A 135 -3.96 9.39 -9.94
CA LEU A 135 -4.00 9.50 -11.39
C LEU A 135 -5.17 8.69 -11.97
N ALA A 136 -5.34 7.44 -11.55
CA ALA A 136 -6.47 6.61 -11.96
C ALA A 136 -7.82 7.33 -11.71
N SER A 137 -8.02 7.87 -10.51
CA SER A 137 -9.26 8.57 -10.15
C SER A 137 -9.52 9.80 -11.05
N ARG A 138 -8.46 10.55 -11.41
CA ARG A 138 -8.56 11.74 -12.27
C ARG A 138 -8.91 11.37 -13.70
N TYR A 139 -8.31 10.33 -14.25
CA TYR A 139 -8.64 9.83 -15.60
C TYR A 139 -10.06 9.27 -15.68
N ILE A 140 -10.52 8.52 -14.66
CA ILE A 140 -11.90 8.04 -14.61
C ILE A 140 -12.91 9.20 -14.53
N MET A 141 -12.60 10.24 -13.76
CA MET A 141 -13.44 11.45 -13.67
C MET A 141 -13.52 12.19 -15.02
N LYS A 142 -12.40 12.29 -15.75
CA LYS A 142 -12.37 12.88 -17.10
C LYS A 142 -13.26 12.10 -18.07
N ASP A 143 -13.13 10.78 -18.06
CA ASP A 143 -13.95 9.88 -18.88
C ASP A 143 -15.45 10.03 -18.58
N GLU A 144 -15.82 10.14 -17.30
CA GLU A 144 -17.19 10.33 -16.86
C GLU A 144 -17.78 11.66 -17.34
N LYS A 145 -17.01 12.76 -17.25
CA LYS A 145 -17.44 14.07 -17.73
C LYS A 145 -17.67 14.07 -19.24
N LEU A 146 -16.79 13.42 -20.00
CA LEU A 146 -16.93 13.30 -21.47
C LEU A 146 -18.21 12.57 -21.88
N ILE A 147 -18.56 11.48 -21.20
CA ILE A 147 -19.82 10.77 -21.48
C ILE A 147 -21.03 11.64 -21.14
N LYS A 148 -21.00 12.33 -20.00
CA LYS A 148 -22.09 13.21 -19.60
C LYS A 148 -22.29 14.38 -20.57
N SER A 149 -21.23 14.94 -21.14
CA SER A 149 -21.36 16.02 -22.13
C SER A 149 -21.95 15.53 -23.45
N LEU A 150 -21.57 14.33 -23.91
CA LEU A 150 -22.14 13.73 -25.13
C LEU A 150 -23.64 13.44 -24.99
N ASN A 151 -24.08 13.00 -23.81
CA ASN A 151 -25.50 12.74 -23.54
C ASN A 151 -26.36 14.01 -23.46
N ARG A 152 -25.75 15.20 -23.30
CA ARG A 152 -26.48 16.48 -23.29
C ARG A 152 -26.75 17.04 -24.69
N LEU A 153 -26.07 16.53 -25.71
CA LEU A 153 -26.20 16.96 -27.11
C LEU A 153 -27.14 16.07 -27.92
N ARG A 154 -27.68 15.01 -27.30
CA ARG A 154 -28.71 14.12 -27.84
C ARG A 154 -30.04 14.46 -27.20
#